data_AF-A0AAE6EXI0-F1
#
_entry.id   AF-A0AAE6EXI0-F1
#
_cell.length_a   1.000
_cell.length_b   1.000
_cell.length_c   1.000
_cell.angle_alpha   90.00
_cell.angle_beta   90.00
_cell.angle_gamma   90.00
#
_symmetry.space_group_name_H-M   'P 1'
#
loop_
_entity.id
_entity.type
_entity.pdbx_description
1 polymer ?
#
loop_
_entity_poly.entity_id
_entity_poly.type
_entity_poly.pdbx_seq_one_letter_code
_entity_poly.pdbx_strand_id
1 'polypeptide(L)'
;MSKKERILFFGKYKGQEIKYIILTDIGYIVWCLENIKKFKLTDEEQAIYDAVAIRIRKSNWQWLMTFPIVLMYNHIKNRDAFERLETPFIENFAYIAFKESEKDNPICKSIEKYVTLKTHRSNIAEGFSAGDFVVYSIENFDESEHGL
;
A
#
# COMPACT_ATOMS: atom_id res chain seq x y z
N MET A 1 0.73 23.42 8.84
CA MET A 1 0.97 23.43 7.38
C MET A 1 0.83 22.01 6.88
N SER A 2 -0.18 21.72 6.07
CA SER A 2 -0.28 20.41 5.40
C SER A 2 0.92 20.25 4.48
N LYS A 3 1.73 19.21 4.69
CA LYS A 3 2.90 18.92 3.86
C LYS A 3 2.37 18.53 2.49
N LYS A 4 2.69 19.31 1.45
CA LYS A 4 2.21 19.03 0.09
C LYS A 4 2.77 17.68 -0.35
N GLU A 5 1.88 16.77 -0.73
CA GLU A 5 2.29 15.45 -1.23
C GLU A 5 3.08 15.57 -2.53
N ARG A 6 4.05 14.66 -2.69
CA ARG A 6 4.89 14.62 -3.88
C ARG A 6 4.15 13.91 -5.01
N ILE A 7 3.98 14.60 -6.12
CA ILE A 7 3.40 14.05 -7.34
C ILE A 7 4.48 13.54 -8.29
N LEU A 8 4.14 12.51 -9.06
CA LEU A 8 4.94 12.07 -10.17
C LEU A 8 4.72 13.03 -11.36
N PHE A 9 5.78 13.46 -12.03
CA PHE A 9 5.71 14.48 -13.09
C PHE A 9 5.88 13.92 -14.51
N PHE A 10 5.96 12.60 -14.66
CA PHE A 10 6.22 11.91 -15.93
C PHE A 10 5.55 10.54 -15.98
N GLY A 11 5.51 9.96 -17.18
CA GLY A 11 5.06 8.58 -17.42
C GLY A 11 3.57 8.34 -17.16
N LYS A 12 3.20 7.06 -17.00
CA LYS A 12 1.81 6.58 -16.87
C LYS A 12 1.04 7.30 -15.76
N TYR A 13 1.70 7.57 -14.64
CA TYR A 13 1.08 8.13 -13.43
C TYR A 13 1.36 9.63 -13.23
N LYS A 14 1.65 10.36 -14.31
CA LYS A 14 1.87 11.81 -14.25
C LYS A 14 0.68 12.52 -13.60
N GLY A 15 0.96 13.36 -12.62
CA GLY A 15 -0.04 14.10 -11.84
C GLY A 15 -0.54 13.38 -10.60
N GLN A 16 -0.26 12.08 -10.45
CA GLN A 16 -0.67 11.31 -9.27
C GLN A 16 0.36 11.38 -8.14
N GLU A 17 -0.12 11.26 -6.91
CA GLU A 17 0.72 11.28 -5.72
C GLU A 17 1.49 9.96 -5.56
N ILE A 18 2.78 10.05 -5.21
CA ILE A 18 3.66 8.87 -5.17
C ILE A 18 3.21 7.86 -4.11
N LYS A 19 2.71 8.32 -2.96
CA LYS A 19 2.12 7.44 -1.93
C LYS A 19 0.96 6.61 -2.50
N TYR A 20 0.08 7.24 -3.29
CA TYR A 20 -1.03 6.53 -3.93
C TYR A 20 -0.55 5.48 -4.94
N ILE A 21 0.47 5.80 -5.73
CA ILE A 21 1.07 4.84 -6.68
C ILE A 21 1.74 3.68 -5.94
N ILE A 22 2.41 3.91 -4.81
CA ILE A 22 2.96 2.81 -3.97
C ILE A 22 1.86 1.83 -3.55
N LEU A 23 0.67 2.35 -3.24
CA LEU A 23 -0.46 1.57 -2.73
C LEU A 23 -1.18 0.79 -3.84
N THR A 24 -1.14 1.27 -5.08
CA THR A 24 -1.94 0.71 -6.20
C THR A 24 -1.11 0.05 -7.30
N ASP A 25 0.12 0.50 -7.53
CA ASP A 25 1.07 -0.06 -8.49
C ASP A 25 2.52 0.08 -7.98
N ILE A 26 2.84 -0.69 -6.94
CA ILE A 26 4.20 -0.75 -6.39
C ILE A 26 5.23 -1.20 -7.45
N GLY A 27 4.82 -1.96 -8.47
CA GLY A 27 5.68 -2.38 -9.57
C GLY A 27 6.19 -1.20 -10.39
N TYR A 28 5.35 -0.20 -10.63
CA TYR A 28 5.77 1.03 -11.28
C TYR A 28 6.79 1.82 -10.43
N ILE A 29 6.67 1.79 -9.11
CA ILE A 29 7.65 2.40 -8.20
C ILE A 29 8.99 1.65 -8.25
N VAL A 30 8.97 0.32 -8.28
CA VAL A 30 10.18 -0.51 -8.50
C VAL A 30 10.85 -0.12 -9.81
N TRP A 31 10.08 -0.03 -10.90
CA TRP A 31 10.61 0.39 -12.20
C TRP A 31 11.26 1.78 -12.14
N CYS A 32 10.64 2.74 -11.45
CA CYS A 32 11.22 4.08 -11.26
C CYS A 32 12.54 4.02 -10.50
N LEU A 33 12.63 3.24 -9.42
CA LEU A 33 13.85 3.09 -8.62
C LEU A 33 15.01 2.48 -9.41
N GLU A 34 14.70 1.52 -10.28
CA GLU A 34 15.70 0.84 -11.12
C GLU A 34 16.19 1.70 -12.29
N ASN A 35 15.29 2.48 -12.92
CA ASN A 35 15.57 3.08 -14.22
C ASN A 35 15.84 4.60 -14.14
N ILE A 36 15.48 5.26 -13.05
CA ILE A 36 15.55 6.72 -12.94
C ILE A 36 16.53 7.09 -11.82
N LYS A 37 17.77 7.40 -12.20
CA LYS A 37 18.88 7.71 -11.27
C LYS A 37 18.55 8.75 -10.18
N LYS A 38 17.69 9.71 -10.49
CA LYS A 38 17.30 10.79 -9.55
C LYS A 38 16.02 10.48 -8.76
N PHE A 39 15.33 9.39 -9.08
CA PHE A 39 14.13 8.99 -8.36
C PHE A 39 14.52 8.31 -7.05
N LYS A 40 14.07 8.90 -5.95
CA LYS A 40 14.23 8.35 -4.60
C LYS A 40 12.94 8.55 -3.85
N LEU A 41 12.63 7.63 -2.93
CA LEU A 41 11.57 7.80 -1.97
C LEU A 41 12.08 8.65 -0.80
N THR A 42 11.22 9.55 -0.31
CA THR A 42 11.36 10.17 1.01
C THR A 42 11.20 9.11 2.11
N ASP A 43 11.58 9.42 3.34
CA ASP A 43 11.49 8.44 4.45
C ASP A 43 10.05 7.95 4.69
N GLU A 44 9.08 8.86 4.52
CA GLU A 44 7.66 8.56 4.67
C GLU A 44 7.14 7.66 3.54
N GLU A 45 7.47 7.98 2.27
CA GLU A 45 7.13 7.12 1.13
C GLU A 45 7.83 5.75 1.22
N GLN A 46 9.07 5.72 1.73
CA GLN A 46 9.81 4.47 1.93
C GLN A 46 9.15 3.60 3.00
N ALA A 47 8.67 4.17 4.11
CA ALA A 47 7.97 3.41 5.15
C ALA A 47 6.69 2.75 4.60
N ILE A 48 5.94 3.46 3.74
CA ILE A 48 4.78 2.90 3.05
C ILE A 48 5.21 1.79 2.09
N TYR A 49 6.23 2.04 1.26
CA TYR A 49 6.76 1.07 0.31
C TYR A 49 7.19 -0.24 1.00
N ASP A 50 7.94 -0.13 2.08
CA ASP A 50 8.40 -1.27 2.88
C ASP A 50 7.19 -2.05 3.42
N ALA A 51 6.21 -1.38 4.03
CA ALA A 51 5.01 -2.02 4.58
C ALA A 51 4.18 -2.75 3.51
N VAL A 52 4.04 -2.19 2.31
CA VAL A 52 3.35 -2.83 1.17
C VAL A 52 4.14 -4.03 0.65
N ALA A 53 5.46 -3.89 0.47
CA ALA A 53 6.31 -4.98 0.01
C ALA A 53 6.34 -6.16 1.01
N ILE A 54 6.35 -5.86 2.32
CA ILE A 54 6.24 -6.86 3.39
C ILE A 54 4.88 -7.55 3.35
N ARG A 55 3.78 -6.81 3.16
CA ARG A 55 2.43 -7.40 2.99
C ARG A 55 2.42 -8.38 1.81
N ILE A 56 2.97 -7.99 0.66
CA ILE A 56 3.06 -8.86 -0.52
C ILE A 56 3.92 -10.10 -0.24
N ARG A 57 5.01 -9.96 0.53
CA ARG A 57 5.84 -11.10 0.95
C ARG A 57 5.12 -12.05 1.90
N LYS A 58 4.30 -11.50 2.80
CA LYS A 58 3.49 -12.21 3.80
C LYS A 58 2.32 -12.94 3.16
N SER A 59 1.72 -12.37 2.11
CA SER A 59 0.65 -13.01 1.37
C SER A 59 1.20 -13.98 0.31
N ASN A 60 0.37 -14.93 -0.12
CA ASN A 60 0.72 -15.86 -1.21
C ASN A 60 0.56 -15.22 -2.61
N TRP A 61 0.45 -13.89 -2.70
CA TRP A 61 0.14 -13.14 -3.94
C TRP A 61 1.37 -12.89 -4.82
N GLN A 62 2.53 -13.42 -4.45
CA GLN A 62 3.78 -13.28 -5.21
C GLN A 62 3.61 -13.70 -6.67
N TRP A 63 2.78 -14.71 -6.93
CA TRP A 63 2.50 -15.24 -8.27
C TRP A 63 1.65 -14.33 -9.17
N LEU A 64 0.94 -13.36 -8.59
CA LEU A 64 0.10 -12.42 -9.33
C LEU A 64 0.86 -11.15 -9.73
N MET A 65 2.12 -11.01 -9.30
CA MET A 65 2.95 -9.85 -9.63
C MET A 65 3.52 -10.01 -11.04
N THR A 66 3.28 -9.01 -11.89
CA THR A 66 3.77 -8.98 -13.27
C THR A 66 5.19 -8.42 -13.40
N PHE A 67 5.80 -8.00 -12.29
CA PHE A 67 7.15 -7.45 -12.23
C PHE A 67 8.09 -8.33 -11.37
N PRO A 68 9.42 -8.21 -11.50
CA PRO A 68 10.36 -9.03 -10.73
C PRO A 68 10.33 -8.69 -9.22
N ILE A 69 9.65 -9.52 -8.42
CA ILE A 69 9.47 -9.29 -6.97
C ILE A 69 10.79 -9.21 -6.18
N VAL A 70 11.85 -9.86 -6.67
CA VAL A 70 13.18 -9.79 -6.06
C VAL A 70 13.72 -8.35 -6.07
N LEU A 71 13.47 -7.60 -7.15
CA LEU A 71 13.88 -6.20 -7.22
C LEU A 71 13.14 -5.36 -6.19
N MET A 72 11.85 -5.65 -5.95
CA MET A 72 11.10 -4.98 -4.89
C MET A 72 11.70 -5.22 -3.51
N TYR A 73 12.05 -6.47 -3.19
CA TYR A 73 12.66 -6.79 -1.90
C TYR A 73 14.06 -6.18 -1.72
N ASN A 74 14.79 -5.91 -2.80
CA ASN A 74 16.08 -5.23 -2.74
C ASN A 74 15.97 -3.75 -2.32
N HIS A 75 14.81 -3.12 -2.55
CA HIS A 75 14.57 -1.72 -2.19
C HIS A 75 13.99 -1.53 -0.79
N ILE A 76 13.70 -2.61 -0.06
CA ILE A 76 13.22 -2.52 1.32
C ILE A 76 14.35 -2.06 2.24
N LYS A 77 14.10 -0.98 3.00
CA LYS A 77 15.08 -0.46 3.97
C LYS A 77 14.90 -1.03 5.37
N ASN A 78 13.68 -1.25 5.83
CA ASN A 78 13.39 -1.85 7.13
C ASN A 78 13.55 -3.38 7.06
N ARG A 79 14.80 -3.85 7.20
CA ARG A 79 15.13 -5.29 7.12
C ARG A 79 14.57 -6.08 8.29
N ASP A 80 14.57 -5.51 9.50
CA ASP A 80 14.04 -6.17 10.70
C ASP A 80 12.54 -6.49 10.55
N ALA A 81 11.74 -5.52 10.10
CA ALA A 81 10.32 -5.73 9.84
C ALA A 81 10.09 -6.73 8.69
N PHE A 82 10.96 -6.70 7.67
CA PHE A 82 10.88 -7.65 6.55
C PHE A 82 11.15 -9.09 6.98
N GLU A 83 12.15 -9.32 7.82
CA GLU A 83 12.46 -10.65 8.37
C GLU A 83 11.32 -11.17 9.25
N ARG A 84 10.67 -10.29 10.01
CA ARG A 84 9.54 -10.63 10.89
C ARG A 84 8.18 -10.67 10.19
N LEU A 85 8.12 -10.29 8.91
CA LEU A 85 6.88 -10.07 8.16
C LEU A 85 5.92 -9.11 8.89
N GLU A 86 6.49 -8.10 9.53
CA GLU A 86 5.79 -7.11 10.34
C GLU A 86 5.33 -5.94 9.47
N THR A 87 4.01 -5.75 9.39
CA THR A 87 3.38 -4.68 8.63
C THR A 87 2.00 -4.41 9.22
N PRO A 88 1.54 -3.14 9.27
CA PRO A 88 0.18 -2.82 9.69
C PRO A 88 -0.87 -3.29 8.67
N PHE A 89 -0.45 -3.65 7.46
CA PHE A 89 -1.36 -4.06 6.41
C PHE A 89 -1.75 -5.53 6.50
N ILE A 90 -3.03 -5.80 6.28
CA ILE A 90 -3.62 -7.13 6.22
C ILE A 90 -4.01 -7.48 4.78
N GLU A 91 -4.26 -8.77 4.58
CA GLU A 91 -4.83 -9.29 3.36
C GLU A 91 -6.34 -9.05 3.35
N ASN A 92 -6.85 -8.40 2.30
CA ASN A 92 -8.28 -8.18 2.07
C ASN A 92 -8.55 -8.22 0.56
N PHE A 93 -8.61 -9.43 0.01
CA PHE A 93 -8.63 -9.63 -1.45
C PHE A 93 -7.51 -8.80 -2.13
N ALA A 94 -7.83 -8.08 -3.19
CA ALA A 94 -6.90 -7.27 -3.96
C ALA A 94 -6.51 -5.94 -3.29
N TYR A 95 -7.11 -5.58 -2.15
CA TYR A 95 -6.95 -4.25 -1.56
C TYR A 95 -5.92 -4.23 -0.43
N ILE A 96 -5.19 -3.11 -0.31
CA ILE A 96 -4.44 -2.80 0.90
C ILE A 96 -5.46 -2.42 1.98
N ALA A 97 -5.33 -3.06 3.14
CA ALA A 97 -6.20 -2.80 4.26
C ALA A 97 -5.48 -2.83 5.61
N PHE A 98 -6.05 -2.18 6.63
CA PHE A 98 -5.57 -2.26 8.01
C PHE A 98 -6.77 -2.22 8.99
N LYS A 99 -6.54 -2.72 10.21
CA LYS A 99 -7.54 -2.75 11.29
C LYS A 99 -7.64 -1.39 11.98
N GLU A 100 -8.78 -1.08 12.62
CA GLU A 100 -8.94 0.12 13.46
C GLU A 100 -7.81 0.29 14.49
N SER A 101 -7.32 -0.82 15.08
CA SER A 101 -6.22 -0.79 16.05
C SER A 101 -4.91 -0.23 15.47
N GLU A 102 -4.73 -0.27 14.15
CA GLU A 102 -3.58 0.29 13.44
C GLU A 102 -3.80 1.73 12.96
N LYS A 103 -4.98 2.32 13.19
CA LYS A 103 -5.30 3.68 12.70
C LYS A 103 -4.30 4.73 13.20
N ASP A 104 -3.79 4.55 14.41
CA ASP A 104 -2.80 5.46 14.99
C ASP A 104 -1.37 5.21 14.52
N ASN A 105 -1.12 4.11 13.80
CA ASN A 105 0.19 3.79 13.22
C ASN A 105 0.62 4.92 12.27
N PRO A 106 1.87 5.42 12.36
CA PRO A 106 2.36 6.49 11.49
C PRO A 106 2.20 6.19 9.99
N ILE A 107 2.34 4.93 9.58
CA ILE A 107 2.19 4.50 8.19
C ILE A 107 0.72 4.64 7.77
N CYS A 108 -0.21 4.16 8.59
CA CYS A 108 -1.66 4.25 8.34
C CYS A 108 -2.15 5.70 8.31
N LYS A 109 -1.71 6.54 9.26
CA LYS A 109 -1.99 7.98 9.26
C LYS A 109 -1.51 8.67 7.98
N SER A 110 -0.34 8.30 7.48
CA SER A 110 0.21 8.88 6.25
C SER A 110 -0.61 8.55 4.99
N ILE A 111 -1.47 7.54 5.03
CA ILE A 111 -2.26 7.11 3.87
C ILE A 111 -3.77 7.28 4.08
N GLU A 112 -4.20 7.80 5.24
CA GLU A 112 -5.61 7.88 5.64
C GLU A 112 -6.51 8.54 4.58
N LYS A 113 -5.99 9.55 3.87
CA LYS A 113 -6.75 10.23 2.81
C LYS A 113 -7.02 9.40 1.55
N TYR A 114 -6.27 8.32 1.32
CA TYR A 114 -6.47 7.41 0.18
C TYR A 114 -7.43 6.25 0.49
N VAL A 115 -7.87 6.19 1.74
CA VAL A 115 -8.58 5.04 2.26
C VAL A 115 -10.08 5.35 2.29
N THR A 116 -10.88 4.41 1.82
CA THR A 116 -12.33 4.41 2.03
C THR A 116 -12.69 3.52 3.23
N LEU A 117 -13.63 3.99 4.04
CA LEU A 117 -14.16 3.24 5.17
C LEU A 117 -15.09 2.14 4.64
N LYS A 118 -14.76 0.87 4.88
CA LYS A 118 -15.68 -0.25 4.66
C LYS A 118 -15.98 -0.96 5.97
N THR A 119 -17.22 -0.83 6.42
CA THR A 119 -17.70 -1.59 7.58
C THR A 119 -18.05 -3.02 7.13
N HIS A 120 -17.19 -3.99 7.43
CA HIS A 120 -17.51 -5.40 7.17
C HIS A 120 -18.30 -5.96 8.36
N ARG A 121 -19.62 -6.07 8.22
CA ARG A 121 -20.46 -6.77 9.19
C ARG A 121 -20.42 -8.27 8.88
N SER A 122 -19.54 -9.01 9.54
CA SER A 122 -19.50 -10.47 9.41
C SER A 122 -20.73 -11.08 10.09
N ASN A 123 -21.73 -11.52 9.32
CA ASN A 123 -22.73 -12.47 9.81
C ASN A 123 -22.07 -13.85 9.81
N ILE A 124 -21.50 -14.28 10.93
CA ILE A 124 -21.03 -15.66 11.10
C ILE A 124 -21.73 -16.24 12.32
N ALA A 125 -22.44 -17.34 12.08
CA ALA A 125 -23.02 -18.19 13.10
C ALA A 125 -21.92 -18.87 13.93
N GLU A 126 -22.13 -18.91 15.24
CA GLU A 126 -21.46 -19.73 16.26
C GLU A 126 -19.94 -19.54 16.47
N GLY A 127 -19.59 -18.91 17.60
CA GLY A 127 -18.47 -19.40 18.42
C GLY A 127 -17.32 -18.45 18.76
N PHE A 128 -17.14 -17.33 18.05
CA PHE A 128 -16.12 -16.33 18.40
C PHE A 128 -16.76 -14.95 18.53
N SER A 129 -16.48 -14.24 19.62
CA SER A 129 -16.98 -12.88 19.86
C SER A 129 -16.56 -11.97 18.69
N ALA A 130 -17.54 -11.67 17.83
CA ALA A 130 -17.38 -10.75 16.72
C ALA A 130 -17.37 -9.32 17.29
N GLY A 131 -16.17 -8.80 17.54
CA GLY A 131 -15.99 -7.35 17.53
C GLY A 131 -16.24 -6.86 16.11
N ASP A 132 -17.07 -5.85 15.94
CA ASP A 132 -17.24 -5.16 14.66
C ASP A 132 -15.87 -4.68 14.18
N PHE A 133 -15.27 -5.34 13.17
CA PHE A 133 -13.99 -4.92 12.63
C PHE A 133 -14.21 -3.88 11.54
N VAL A 134 -13.74 -2.66 11.79
CA VAL A 134 -13.64 -1.62 10.76
C VAL A 134 -12.40 -1.92 9.92
N VAL A 135 -12.62 -2.07 8.61
CA VAL A 135 -11.55 -2.29 7.64
C VAL A 135 -11.46 -1.09 6.73
N TYR A 136 -10.31 -0.46 6.79
CA TYR A 136 -9.90 0.60 5.89
C TYR A 136 -9.37 -0.03 4.61
N SER A 137 -9.91 0.30 3.43
CA SER A 137 -9.43 -0.25 2.16
C SER A 137 -9.13 0.87 1.16
N ILE A 138 -8.13 0.68 0.30
CA ILE A 138 -7.84 1.60 -0.79
C ILE A 138 -8.43 1.00 -2.06
N GLU A 139 -9.47 1.61 -2.60
CA GLU A 139 -9.99 1.27 -3.93
C GLU A 139 -9.12 1.93 -5.00
N ASN A 140 -8.96 1.27 -6.16
CA ASN A 140 -8.39 1.92 -7.32
C ASN A 140 -9.26 3.13 -7.67
N PHE A 141 -8.77 4.33 -7.36
CA PHE A 141 -9.33 5.58 -7.82
C PHE A 141 -9.14 5.63 -9.34
N ASP A 142 -10.22 5.21 -10.00
CA ASP A 142 -10.64 5.41 -11.39
C ASP A 142 -10.27 4.35 -12.45
N GLU A 143 -11.30 3.61 -12.89
CA GLU A 143 -11.41 2.99 -14.22
C GLU A 143 -12.38 3.75 -15.14
N SER A 144 -12.82 4.99 -14.82
CA SER A 144 -13.96 5.62 -15.51
C SER A 144 -13.81 7.07 -16.00
N GLU A 145 -12.84 7.90 -15.61
CA GLU A 145 -12.71 9.25 -16.19
C GLU A 145 -11.51 9.41 -17.15
N HIS A 146 -11.44 8.61 -18.21
CA HIS A 146 -10.85 9.04 -19.49
C HIS A 146 -11.46 8.23 -20.65
N GLY A 147 -12.78 8.31 -20.79
CA GLY A 147 -13.47 7.96 -22.03
C GLY A 147 -13.34 9.10 -23.04
N LEU A 148 -12.68 8.80 -24.17
CA LEU A 148 -12.70 9.41 -25.51
C LEU A 148 -13.03 10.91 -25.65
#